data_AF-A0A7X0ETA1-F1
#
_entry.id   AF-A0A7X0ETA1-F1
#
_cell.length_a   1.000
_cell.length_b   1.000
_cell.length_c   1.000
_cell.angle_alpha   90.00
_cell.angle_beta   90.00
_cell.angle_gamma   90.00
#
_symmetry.space_group_name_H-M   'P 1'
#
loop_
_entity.id
_entity.type
_entity.pdbx_description
1 polymer ?
#
loop_
_entity_poly.entity_id
_entity_poly.type
_entity_poly.pdbx_seq_one_letter_code
_entity_poly.pdbx_strand_id
1 'polypeptide(L)'
;MQTRVYLMLGTVSAALAVGASLWFTATPPATPSVPSTATVAGGQTTATPQSSAAEPADTAPLAGLPDPAAVRAYEARQVFHEQYRQFMATADQLLASQRDEQAQALALAIDEREAQGELALSEALLLQLGLIKATNPDETAQKAAAEALVARYQARSAAREAQRPVQADQRFVAYKEREKAIVSEVLALQSIPGGLSRDEYLRQRLQEAREQSYQ
;
A
#
# COMPACT_ATOMS: atom_id res chain seq x y z
N MET A 1 45.81 -6.32 -33.96
CA MET A 1 45.90 -4.95 -33.40
C MET A 1 44.80 -4.09 -33.99
N GLN A 2 43.73 -3.85 -33.24
CA GLN A 2 42.90 -2.65 -33.40
C GLN A 2 42.13 -2.43 -32.10
N THR A 3 42.61 -1.44 -31.37
CA THR A 3 42.07 -0.83 -30.16
C THR A 3 40.76 -0.12 -30.47
N ARG A 4 39.82 -0.11 -29.51
CA ARG A 4 38.88 0.97 -29.13
C ARG A 4 37.54 0.37 -28.68
N VAL A 5 36.83 0.84 -27.67
CA VAL A 5 36.96 1.91 -26.68
C VAL A 5 35.97 1.53 -25.58
N TYR A 6 36.36 1.69 -24.31
CA TYR A 6 35.47 1.53 -23.17
C TYR A 6 34.35 2.57 -23.23
N LEU A 7 33.09 2.13 -23.21
CA LEU A 7 31.96 3.00 -22.94
C LEU A 7 31.47 2.73 -21.52
N MET A 8 32.06 3.49 -20.60
CA MET A 8 31.53 3.78 -19.27
C MET A 8 30.11 4.31 -19.42
N LEU A 9 29.10 3.52 -19.05
CA LEU A 9 27.76 4.06 -18.80
C LEU A 9 27.65 4.34 -17.30
N GLY A 10 27.88 5.61 -16.98
CA GLY A 10 27.80 6.14 -15.64
C GLY A 10 26.41 5.96 -15.03
N THR A 11 26.41 5.45 -13.82
CA THR A 11 25.31 5.51 -12.86
C THR A 11 24.94 6.96 -12.60
N VAL A 12 23.76 7.39 -13.07
CA VAL A 12 23.16 8.65 -12.61
C VAL A 12 22.18 8.31 -11.51
N SER A 13 22.66 8.46 -10.28
CA SER A 13 21.86 8.43 -9.06
C SER A 13 20.91 9.63 -9.05
N ALA A 14 19.60 9.38 -9.12
CA ALA A 14 18.60 10.41 -8.87
C ALA A 14 18.02 10.20 -7.46
N ALA A 15 18.60 10.91 -6.49
CA ALA A 15 18.05 11.06 -5.15
C ALA A 15 16.77 11.92 -5.23
N LEU A 16 15.61 11.30 -4.99
CA LEU A 16 14.37 12.01 -4.73
C LEU A 16 14.14 12.07 -3.22
N ALA A 17 14.51 13.21 -2.63
CA ALA A 17 14.07 13.60 -1.30
C ALA A 17 12.59 14.00 -1.36
N VAL A 18 11.70 13.13 -0.90
CA VAL A 18 10.31 13.51 -0.62
C VAL A 18 10.22 13.88 0.85
N GLY A 19 10.18 15.19 1.11
CA GLY A 19 9.85 15.72 2.43
C GLY A 19 8.36 15.49 2.71
N ALA A 20 8.05 14.51 3.55
CA ALA A 20 6.72 14.33 4.10
C ALA A 20 6.58 15.17 5.37
N SER A 21 6.03 16.38 5.25
CA SER A 21 5.53 17.13 6.41
C SER A 21 4.10 16.68 6.69
N LEU A 22 3.93 15.73 7.60
CA LEU A 22 2.63 15.37 8.18
C LEU A 22 2.46 16.13 9.49
N TRP A 23 1.55 17.09 9.54
CA TRP A 23 0.96 17.58 10.78
C TRP A 23 -0.40 16.90 10.93
N PHE A 24 -0.47 15.83 11.73
CA PHE A 24 -1.72 15.24 12.18
C PHE A 24 -1.97 15.71 13.62
N THR A 25 -2.90 16.63 13.81
CA THR A 25 -3.43 16.93 15.15
C THR A 25 -4.55 15.93 15.44
N ALA A 26 -4.37 15.13 16.50
CA ALA A 26 -5.36 14.18 16.95
C ALA A 26 -6.48 14.90 17.72
N THR A 27 -7.71 14.84 17.23
CA THR A 27 -8.92 15.13 18.03
C THR A 27 -9.44 13.82 18.63
N PRO A 28 -9.65 13.73 19.95
CA PRO A 28 -10.30 12.57 20.54
C PRO A 28 -11.80 12.56 20.21
N PRO A 29 -12.42 11.41 19.89
CA PRO A 29 -13.87 11.33 19.72
C PRO A 29 -14.57 11.47 21.07
N ALA A 30 -15.60 12.31 21.10
CA ALA A 30 -16.51 12.45 22.23
C ALA A 30 -17.33 11.17 22.43
N THR A 31 -17.37 10.65 23.66
CA THR A 31 -18.22 9.54 24.08
C THR A 31 -19.69 9.97 24.12
N PRO A 32 -20.63 9.30 23.44
CA PRO A 32 -22.04 9.54 23.65
C PRO A 32 -22.49 8.94 24.99
N SER A 33 -22.91 9.82 25.91
CA SER A 33 -23.56 9.47 27.17
C SER A 33 -24.97 8.92 26.91
N VAL A 34 -25.24 7.70 27.36
CA VAL A 34 -26.60 7.15 27.45
C VAL A 34 -27.31 7.75 28.68
N PRO A 35 -28.52 8.34 28.54
CA PRO A 35 -29.30 8.73 29.70
C PRO A 35 -29.99 7.49 30.29
N SER A 36 -29.58 7.13 31.50
CA SER A 36 -30.39 6.31 32.41
C SER A 36 -31.40 7.20 33.12
N THR A 37 -32.69 6.92 32.91
CA THR A 37 -33.74 7.16 33.91
C THR A 37 -34.85 6.12 33.74
N ALA A 38 -34.94 5.24 34.73
CA ALA A 38 -36.03 4.31 34.95
C ALA A 38 -37.31 5.05 35.38
N THR A 39 -38.49 4.43 35.20
CA THR A 39 -39.51 4.27 36.25
C THR A 39 -40.59 3.27 35.84
N VAL A 40 -40.99 2.50 36.86
CA VAL A 40 -41.78 1.27 36.97
C VAL A 40 -43.30 1.49 36.89
N ALA A 41 -44.03 0.52 36.31
CA ALA A 41 -45.34 -0.02 36.76
C ALA A 41 -45.79 -1.05 35.70
N GLY A 42 -45.98 -2.34 35.97
CA GLY A 42 -46.89 -2.89 36.98
C GLY A 42 -48.22 -3.22 36.29
N GLY A 43 -48.35 -4.44 35.74
CA GLY A 43 -49.58 -4.90 35.09
C GLY A 43 -49.51 -6.39 34.76
N GLN A 44 -49.91 -7.22 35.72
CA GLN A 44 -50.08 -8.67 35.59
C GLN A 44 -51.19 -8.99 34.58
N THR A 45 -50.99 -9.98 33.72
CA THR A 45 -52.06 -10.91 33.33
C THR A 45 -51.43 -12.24 32.89
N THR A 46 -51.76 -13.25 33.66
CA THR A 46 -51.58 -14.69 33.44
C THR A 46 -52.12 -15.17 32.10
N ALA A 47 -51.34 -16.00 31.39
CA ALA A 47 -51.76 -17.33 30.92
C ALA A 47 -50.66 -18.02 30.07
N THR A 48 -50.18 -19.15 30.57
CA THR A 48 -49.74 -20.32 29.79
C THR A 48 -50.65 -21.47 30.23
N PRO A 49 -50.82 -22.60 29.50
CA PRO A 49 -50.12 -23.04 28.29
C PRO A 49 -51.05 -23.66 27.20
N GLN A 50 -50.57 -23.82 25.96
CA GLN A 50 -51.09 -24.90 25.12
C GLN A 50 -50.01 -25.50 24.22
N SER A 51 -49.84 -26.81 24.41
CA SER A 51 -48.86 -27.68 23.75
C SER A 51 -49.38 -28.17 22.41
N SER A 52 -48.43 -28.58 21.55
CA SER A 52 -48.55 -29.50 20.42
C SER A 52 -48.58 -28.87 19.02
N ALA A 53 -47.42 -28.85 18.39
CA ALA A 53 -47.23 -29.48 17.08
C ALA A 53 -45.73 -29.72 16.89
N ALA A 54 -45.36 -30.96 16.58
CA ALA A 54 -44.02 -31.31 16.15
C ALA A 54 -43.70 -30.57 14.85
N GLU A 55 -42.72 -29.67 14.89
CA GLU A 55 -42.11 -29.12 13.67
C GLU A 55 -41.07 -30.13 13.16
N PRO A 56 -41.08 -30.45 11.84
CA PRO A 56 -39.99 -31.20 11.24
C PRO A 56 -38.71 -30.39 11.42
N ALA A 57 -37.61 -31.08 11.72
CA ALA A 57 -36.28 -30.50 11.66
C ALA A 57 -36.00 -30.10 10.21
N ASP A 58 -36.43 -28.89 9.84
CA ASP A 58 -36.07 -28.24 8.61
C ASP A 58 -34.60 -27.85 8.76
N THR A 59 -33.71 -28.78 8.42
CA THR A 59 -32.30 -28.47 8.19
C THR A 59 -32.20 -27.68 6.89
N ALA A 60 -32.79 -26.49 6.87
CA ALA A 60 -32.42 -25.44 5.96
C ALA A 60 -30.93 -25.16 6.23
N PRO A 61 -30.06 -25.13 5.21
CA PRO A 61 -28.69 -24.70 5.43
C PRO A 61 -28.78 -23.30 6.04
N LEU A 62 -28.13 -23.08 7.20
CA LEU A 62 -28.07 -21.77 7.84
C LEU A 62 -27.41 -20.78 6.86
N ALA A 63 -28.24 -20.16 6.03
CA ALA A 63 -27.85 -19.07 5.17
C ALA A 63 -27.53 -17.89 6.09
N GLY A 64 -26.24 -17.61 6.27
CA GLY A 64 -25.78 -16.50 7.11
C GLY A 64 -24.52 -16.75 7.94
N LEU A 65 -24.03 -17.99 8.02
CA LEU A 65 -22.73 -18.25 8.65
C LEU A 65 -21.59 -17.80 7.71
N PRO A 66 -20.62 -16.99 8.19
CA PRO A 66 -19.47 -16.60 7.38
C PRO A 66 -18.61 -17.82 7.02
N ASP A 67 -18.03 -17.81 5.83
CA ASP A 67 -17.11 -18.85 5.37
C ASP A 67 -15.93 -19.01 6.35
N PRO A 68 -15.70 -20.19 6.94
CA PRO A 68 -14.58 -20.43 7.85
C PRO A 68 -13.20 -20.09 7.26
N ALA A 69 -13.01 -20.15 5.95
CA ALA A 69 -11.77 -19.73 5.31
C ALA A 69 -11.62 -18.20 5.34
N ALA A 70 -12.68 -17.46 5.05
CA ALA A 70 -12.69 -16.00 5.10
C ALA A 70 -12.46 -15.46 6.53
N VAL A 71 -13.04 -16.13 7.54
CA VAL A 71 -12.81 -15.77 8.95
C VAL A 71 -11.33 -15.93 9.33
N ARG A 72 -10.71 -17.07 8.98
CA ARG A 72 -9.28 -17.30 9.26
C ARG A 72 -8.37 -16.31 8.54
N ALA A 73 -8.68 -15.95 7.29
CA ALA A 73 -7.91 -14.95 6.54
C ALA A 73 -8.00 -13.56 7.21
N TYR A 74 -9.19 -13.19 7.68
CA TYR A 74 -9.39 -11.95 8.43
C TYR A 74 -8.61 -11.95 9.75
N GLU A 75 -8.68 -13.02 10.54
CA GLU A 75 -7.92 -13.17 11.79
C GLU A 75 -6.42 -13.08 11.54
N ALA A 76 -5.91 -13.82 10.54
CA ALA A 76 -4.50 -13.77 10.17
C ALA A 76 -4.07 -12.36 9.77
N ARG A 77 -4.93 -11.59 9.10
CA ARG A 77 -4.67 -10.18 8.78
C ARG A 77 -4.57 -9.34 10.05
N GLN A 78 -5.49 -9.49 11.01
CA GLN A 78 -5.44 -8.74 12.27
C GLN A 78 -4.17 -9.04 13.05
N VAL A 79 -3.82 -10.33 13.20
CA VAL A 79 -2.59 -10.74 13.90
C VAL A 79 -1.36 -10.09 13.29
N PHE A 80 -1.24 -10.07 11.95
CA PHE A 80 -0.11 -9.41 11.30
C PHE A 80 -0.07 -7.90 11.57
N HIS A 81 -1.21 -7.21 11.49
CA HIS A 81 -1.27 -5.77 11.76
C HIS A 81 -0.87 -5.46 13.22
N GLU A 82 -1.32 -6.27 14.16
CA GLU A 82 -0.95 -6.15 15.56
C GLU A 82 0.54 -6.38 15.78
N GLN A 83 1.10 -7.46 15.23
CA GLN A 83 2.53 -7.76 15.29
C GLN A 83 3.39 -6.63 14.71
N TYR A 84 3.02 -6.13 13.53
CA TYR A 84 3.73 -5.04 12.88
C TYR A 84 3.69 -3.76 13.73
N ARG A 85 2.51 -3.36 14.23
CA ARG A 85 2.37 -2.18 15.11
C ARG A 85 3.15 -2.35 16.40
N GLN A 86 3.09 -3.52 17.03
CA GLN A 86 3.79 -3.81 18.27
C GLN A 86 5.30 -3.72 18.08
N PHE A 87 5.82 -4.30 17.00
CA PHE A 87 7.23 -4.19 16.65
C PHE A 87 7.63 -2.72 16.45
N MET A 88 6.88 -1.95 15.66
CA MET A 88 7.14 -0.51 15.48
C MET A 88 7.16 0.28 16.81
N ALA A 89 6.31 -0.10 17.77
CA ALA A 89 6.20 0.57 19.06
C ALA A 89 7.28 0.17 20.08
N THR A 90 7.93 -0.98 19.90
CA THR A 90 8.86 -1.56 20.89
C THR A 90 10.25 -1.84 20.34
N ALA A 91 10.49 -1.61 19.05
CA ALA A 91 11.75 -1.95 18.38
C ALA A 91 12.98 -1.34 19.08
N ASP A 92 12.89 -0.08 19.53
CA ASP A 92 13.96 0.62 20.24
C ASP A 92 14.31 0.01 21.60
N GLN A 93 13.34 -0.65 22.24
CA GLN A 93 13.49 -1.35 23.52
C GLN A 93 14.05 -2.78 23.36
N LEU A 94 14.03 -3.34 22.14
CA LEU A 94 14.57 -4.66 21.86
C LEU A 94 16.09 -4.64 21.74
N LEU A 95 16.72 -5.75 22.16
CA LEU A 95 18.12 -6.05 21.83
C LEU A 95 18.28 -6.12 20.30
N ALA A 96 19.44 -5.70 19.79
CA ALA A 96 19.69 -5.63 18.35
C ALA A 96 19.40 -6.96 17.62
N SER A 97 19.85 -8.09 18.16
CA SER A 97 19.58 -9.42 17.57
C SER A 97 18.10 -9.76 17.51
N GLN A 98 17.34 -9.46 18.58
CA GLN A 98 15.89 -9.70 18.61
C GLN A 98 15.13 -8.79 17.66
N ARG A 99 15.57 -7.53 17.55
CA ARG A 99 15.01 -6.56 16.62
C ARG A 99 15.19 -7.01 15.18
N ASP A 100 16.39 -7.48 14.83
CA ASP A 100 16.71 -7.97 13.49
C ASP A 100 15.92 -9.24 13.15
N GLU A 101 15.83 -10.18 14.08
CA GLU A 101 15.05 -11.42 13.92
C GLU A 101 13.56 -11.12 13.69
N GLN A 102 12.96 -10.27 14.52
CA GLN A 102 11.55 -9.89 14.37
C GLN A 102 11.29 -9.11 13.08
N ALA A 103 12.18 -8.19 12.71
CA ALA A 103 12.06 -7.45 11.46
C ALA A 103 12.17 -8.37 10.24
N GLN A 104 13.06 -9.37 10.28
CA GLN A 104 13.19 -10.34 9.20
C GLN A 104 11.94 -11.22 9.07
N ALA A 105 11.36 -11.67 10.19
CA ALA A 105 10.10 -12.40 10.19
C ALA A 105 8.95 -11.56 9.60
N LEU A 106 8.85 -10.27 9.98
CA LEU A 106 7.86 -9.35 9.41
C LEU A 106 8.09 -9.07 7.93
N ALA A 107 9.34 -8.96 7.49
CA ALA A 107 9.68 -8.75 6.08
C ALA A 107 9.23 -9.94 5.22
N LEU A 108 9.46 -11.17 5.68
CA LEU A 108 8.98 -12.39 5.02
C LEU A 108 7.44 -12.43 4.96
N ALA A 109 6.78 -12.11 6.08
CA ALA A 109 5.32 -12.06 6.13
C ALA A 109 4.73 -10.99 5.17
N ILE A 110 5.41 -9.86 4.98
CA ILE A 110 5.01 -8.84 4.00
C ILE A 110 5.13 -9.40 2.58
N ASP A 111 6.26 -10.04 2.25
CA ASP A 111 6.48 -10.61 0.90
C ASP A 111 5.46 -11.71 0.58
N GLU A 112 5.12 -12.58 1.53
CA GLU A 112 4.10 -13.63 1.37
C GLU A 112 2.71 -13.04 1.11
N ARG A 113 2.30 -12.05 1.90
CA ARG A 113 0.99 -11.40 1.76
C ARG A 113 0.87 -10.60 0.47
N GLU A 114 1.96 -9.97 0.03
CA GLU A 114 1.99 -9.33 -1.28
C GLU A 114 1.84 -10.35 -2.41
N ALA A 115 2.53 -11.49 -2.33
CA ALA A 115 2.42 -12.55 -3.32
C ALA A 115 1.01 -13.16 -3.40
N GLN A 116 0.30 -13.19 -2.27
CA GLN A 116 -1.11 -13.62 -2.17
C GLN A 116 -2.11 -12.55 -2.63
N GLY A 117 -1.65 -11.34 -2.95
CA GLY A 117 -2.52 -10.21 -3.32
C GLY A 117 -3.27 -9.59 -2.14
N GLU A 118 -2.90 -9.92 -0.90
CA GLU A 118 -3.47 -9.30 0.30
C GLU A 118 -2.94 -7.88 0.54
N LEU A 119 -1.72 -7.61 0.09
CA LEU A 119 -1.09 -6.29 0.13
C LEU A 119 -0.83 -5.79 -1.28
N ALA A 120 -1.11 -4.50 -1.50
CA ALA A 120 -0.68 -3.84 -2.72
C ALA A 120 0.85 -3.65 -2.72
N LEU A 121 1.47 -3.62 -3.91
CA LEU A 121 2.92 -3.43 -4.04
C LEU A 121 3.38 -2.11 -3.37
N SER A 122 2.60 -1.04 -3.45
CA SER A 122 2.94 0.23 -2.78
C SER A 122 2.86 0.14 -1.26
N GLU A 123 1.93 -0.65 -0.72
CA GLU A 123 1.77 -0.85 0.72
C GLU A 123 2.90 -1.71 1.28
N ALA A 124 3.21 -2.84 0.62
CA ALA A 124 4.33 -3.70 1.00
C ALA A 124 5.67 -2.93 1.03
N LEU A 125 5.89 -2.04 0.04
CA LEU A 125 7.06 -1.17 0.01
C LEU A 125 7.14 -0.25 1.25
N LEU A 126 6.03 0.40 1.62
CA LEU A 126 6.00 1.31 2.77
C LEU A 126 6.25 0.57 4.09
N LEU A 127 5.67 -0.62 4.25
CA LEU A 127 5.89 -1.45 5.43
C LEU A 127 7.35 -1.89 5.53
N GLN A 128 7.96 -2.36 4.45
CA GLN A 128 9.37 -2.74 4.45
C GLN A 128 10.31 -1.55 4.70
N LEU A 129 9.97 -0.36 4.21
CA LEU A 129 10.73 0.85 4.52
C LEU A 129 10.63 1.22 6.01
N GLY A 130 9.46 1.01 6.62
CA GLY A 130 9.25 1.14 8.05
C GLY A 130 10.15 0.18 8.85
N LEU A 131 10.25 -1.09 8.43
CA LEU A 131 11.17 -2.07 9.03
C LEU A 131 12.63 -1.61 8.94
N ILE A 132 13.07 -1.16 7.77
CA ILE A 132 14.45 -0.66 7.56
C ILE A 132 14.76 0.50 8.50
N LYS A 133 13.81 1.42 8.71
CA LYS A 133 13.95 2.54 9.64
C LYS A 133 14.01 2.09 11.10
N ALA A 134 13.23 1.08 11.46
CA ALA A 134 13.17 0.58 12.82
C ALA A 134 14.41 -0.24 13.21
N THR A 135 15.05 -0.94 12.27
CA THR A 135 16.21 -1.80 12.56
C THR A 135 17.54 -1.07 12.50
N ASN A 136 17.71 -0.13 11.56
CA ASN A 136 19.01 0.52 11.32
C ASN A 136 19.14 1.83 12.12
N PRO A 137 20.07 1.91 13.09
CA PRO A 137 20.34 3.16 13.79
C PRO A 137 21.22 4.13 12.97
N ASP A 138 21.94 3.65 11.96
CA ASP A 138 22.75 4.48 11.06
C ASP A 138 21.92 4.94 9.86
N GLU A 139 21.82 6.26 9.69
CA GLU A 139 21.08 6.90 8.60
C GLU A 139 21.68 6.55 7.22
N THR A 140 23.01 6.37 7.13
CA THR A 140 23.65 6.03 5.86
C THR A 140 23.29 4.61 5.41
N ALA A 141 23.41 3.63 6.33
CA ALA A 141 22.96 2.26 6.09
C ALA A 141 21.45 2.18 5.80
N GLN A 142 20.64 2.95 6.52
CA GLN A 142 19.19 3.01 6.30
C GLN A 142 18.87 3.49 4.87
N LYS A 143 19.51 4.57 4.42
CA LYS A 143 19.31 5.10 3.07
C LYS A 143 19.74 4.10 2.00
N ALA A 144 20.91 3.47 2.15
CA ALA A 144 21.38 2.46 1.20
C ALA A 144 20.41 1.27 1.10
N ALA A 145 19.90 0.78 2.24
CA ALA A 145 18.92 -0.29 2.27
C ALA A 145 17.58 0.13 1.63
N ALA A 146 17.11 1.35 1.90
CA ALA A 146 15.90 1.90 1.30
C ALA A 146 16.02 2.04 -0.23
N GLU A 147 17.16 2.55 -0.73
CA GLU A 147 17.42 2.68 -2.17
C GLU A 147 17.45 1.31 -2.85
N ALA A 148 18.11 0.32 -2.25
CA ALA A 148 18.12 -1.06 -2.76
C ALA A 148 16.72 -1.66 -2.80
N LEU A 149 15.90 -1.42 -1.77
CA LEU A 149 14.51 -1.86 -1.70
C LEU A 149 13.67 -1.22 -2.82
N VAL A 150 13.76 0.10 -2.99
CA VAL A 150 13.05 0.82 -4.06
C VAL A 150 13.45 0.30 -5.43
N ALA A 151 14.75 0.09 -5.68
CA ALA A 151 15.25 -0.46 -6.94
C ALA A 151 14.68 -1.86 -7.22
N ARG A 152 14.60 -2.73 -6.21
CA ARG A 152 13.99 -4.06 -6.32
C ARG A 152 12.52 -3.97 -6.74
N TYR A 153 11.76 -3.07 -6.12
CA TYR A 153 10.35 -2.87 -6.43
C TYR A 153 10.13 -2.27 -7.83
N GLN A 154 10.99 -1.36 -8.28
CA GLN A 154 10.98 -0.83 -9.65
C GLN A 154 11.23 -1.93 -10.67
N ALA A 155 12.25 -2.77 -10.45
CA ALA A 155 12.55 -3.90 -11.33
C ALA A 155 11.36 -4.88 -11.44
N ARG A 156 10.72 -5.19 -10.31
CA ARG A 156 9.53 -6.06 -10.30
C ARG A 156 8.34 -5.42 -11.01
N SER A 157 8.13 -4.12 -10.84
CA SER A 157 7.09 -3.38 -11.58
C SER A 157 7.33 -3.42 -13.08
N ALA A 158 8.57 -3.16 -13.52
CA ALA A 158 8.96 -3.22 -14.93
C ALA A 158 8.80 -4.63 -15.51
N ALA A 159 9.14 -5.67 -14.75
CA ALA A 159 8.94 -7.06 -15.16
C ALA A 159 7.46 -7.39 -15.36
N ARG A 160 6.58 -6.92 -14.48
CA ARG A 160 5.12 -7.09 -14.64
C ARG A 160 4.59 -6.34 -15.86
N GLU A 161 5.08 -5.13 -16.12
CA GLU A 161 4.68 -4.37 -17.30
C GLU A 161 5.16 -5.05 -18.60
N ALA A 162 6.38 -5.60 -18.62
CA ALA A 162 6.91 -6.33 -19.77
C ALA A 162 6.16 -7.65 -20.06
N GLN A 163 5.56 -8.26 -19.04
CA GLN A 163 4.73 -9.47 -19.16
C GLN A 163 3.28 -9.17 -19.55
N ARG A 164 2.90 -7.89 -19.60
CA ARG A 164 1.55 -7.50 -20.00
C ARG A 164 1.31 -7.89 -21.45
N PRO A 165 0.18 -8.58 -21.78
CA PRO A 165 -0.10 -8.95 -23.16
C PRO A 165 -0.12 -7.72 -24.08
N VAL A 166 0.67 -7.76 -25.16
CA VAL A 166 0.79 -6.67 -26.16
C VAL A 166 -0.54 -6.37 -26.89
N GLN A 167 -1.57 -7.20 -26.69
CA GLN A 167 -2.94 -6.88 -27.09
C GLN A 167 -3.57 -5.74 -26.25
N ALA A 168 -2.92 -5.30 -25.17
CA ALA A 168 -3.23 -4.05 -24.50
C ALA A 168 -2.87 -2.87 -25.42
N ASP A 169 -3.85 -2.46 -26.22
CA ASP A 169 -3.94 -1.24 -27.04
C ASP A 169 -2.59 -0.61 -27.44
N GLN A 170 -2.11 -0.87 -28.66
CA GLN A 170 -0.87 -0.27 -29.16
C GLN A 170 -0.84 1.26 -29.05
N ARG A 171 -2.02 1.91 -29.07
CA ARG A 171 -2.17 3.35 -28.84
C ARG A 171 -1.73 3.76 -27.43
N PHE A 172 -2.07 2.94 -26.43
CA PHE A 172 -1.66 3.15 -25.04
C PHE A 172 -0.13 3.03 -24.88
N VAL A 173 0.49 2.03 -25.51
CA VAL A 173 1.96 1.87 -25.47
C VAL A 173 2.66 3.07 -26.10
N ALA A 174 2.24 3.47 -27.30
CA ALA A 174 2.79 4.64 -27.99
C ALA A 174 2.60 5.93 -27.16
N TYR A 175 1.43 6.11 -26.53
CA TYR A 175 1.14 7.22 -25.64
C TYR A 175 2.08 7.27 -24.43
N LYS A 176 2.36 6.13 -23.78
CA LYS A 176 3.26 6.06 -22.62
C LYS A 176 4.70 6.43 -22.96
N GLU A 177 5.18 6.04 -24.13
CA GLU A 177 6.50 6.47 -24.62
C GLU A 177 6.52 7.97 -24.93
N ARG A 178 5.45 8.51 -25.53
CA ARG A 178 5.30 9.96 -25.75
C ARG A 178 5.28 10.75 -24.44
N GLU A 179 4.58 10.26 -23.43
CA GLU A 179 4.53 10.87 -22.09
C GLU A 179 5.92 10.97 -21.45
N LYS A 180 6.72 9.89 -21.48
CA LYS A 180 8.11 9.91 -20.97
C LYS A 180 8.96 10.94 -21.70
N ALA A 181 8.88 11.00 -23.03
CA ALA A 181 9.59 11.97 -23.84
C ALA A 181 9.22 13.40 -23.44
N ILE A 182 7.92 13.71 -23.32
CA ILE A 182 7.43 15.04 -22.90
C ILE A 182 7.96 15.43 -21.53
N VAL A 183 7.92 14.52 -20.54
CA VAL A 183 8.46 14.81 -19.20
C VAL A 183 9.95 15.13 -19.29
N SER A 184 10.73 14.35 -20.04
CA SER A 184 12.17 14.60 -20.21
C SER A 184 12.46 15.93 -20.93
N GLU A 185 11.69 16.25 -21.98
CA GLU A 185 11.78 17.53 -22.71
C GLU A 185 11.52 18.70 -21.77
N VAL A 186 10.41 18.67 -21.01
CA VAL A 186 9.99 19.76 -20.12
C VAL A 186 10.95 19.97 -18.95
N LEU A 187 11.49 18.88 -18.40
CA LEU A 187 12.51 18.96 -17.35
C LEU A 187 13.84 19.50 -17.87
N ALA A 188 14.19 19.25 -19.13
CA ALA A 188 15.41 19.77 -19.75
C ALA A 188 15.31 21.24 -20.20
N LEU A 189 14.10 21.82 -20.28
CA LEU A 189 13.92 23.22 -20.66
C LEU A 189 14.46 24.17 -19.59
N GLN A 190 15.37 25.05 -19.99
CA GLN A 190 15.90 26.13 -19.13
C GLN A 190 14.88 27.25 -18.88
N SER A 191 13.98 27.47 -19.84
CA SER A 191 12.88 28.44 -19.74
C SER A 191 11.62 27.85 -20.36
N ILE A 192 10.47 28.11 -19.75
CA ILE A 192 9.18 27.58 -20.17
C ILE A 192 8.50 28.56 -21.13
N PRO A 193 8.09 28.12 -22.33
CA PRO A 193 7.47 29.00 -23.31
C PRO A 193 6.07 29.46 -22.84
N GLY A 194 5.65 30.63 -23.31
CA GLY A 194 4.31 31.16 -23.05
C GLY A 194 4.08 31.74 -21.66
N GLY A 195 5.13 31.95 -20.86
CA GLY A 195 5.02 32.52 -19.51
C GLY A 195 4.36 31.59 -18.48
N LEU A 196 4.14 30.34 -18.84
CA LEU A 196 3.58 29.31 -17.97
C LEU A 196 4.61 28.86 -16.94
N SER A 197 4.14 28.40 -15.79
CA SER A 197 4.99 27.58 -14.92
C SER A 197 5.30 26.24 -15.59
N ARG A 198 6.41 25.60 -15.19
CA ARG A 198 6.82 24.30 -15.73
C ARG A 198 5.72 23.24 -15.59
N ASP A 199 5.00 23.25 -14.46
CA ASP A 199 3.94 22.28 -14.18
C ASP A 199 2.70 22.50 -15.05
N GLU A 200 2.32 23.76 -15.29
CA GLU A 200 1.23 24.11 -16.21
C GLU A 200 1.56 23.69 -17.64
N TYR A 201 2.78 24.00 -18.09
CA TYR A 201 3.25 23.61 -19.41
C TYR A 201 3.31 22.08 -19.58
N LEU A 202 3.78 21.36 -18.56
CA LEU A 202 3.77 19.90 -18.56
C LEU A 202 2.35 19.36 -18.69
N ARG A 203 1.42 19.88 -17.87
CA ARG A 203 0.01 19.46 -17.91
C ARG A 203 -0.61 19.68 -19.29
N GLN A 204 -0.36 20.84 -19.90
CA GLN A 204 -0.82 21.15 -21.25
C GLN A 204 -0.27 20.15 -22.27
N ARG A 205 1.04 19.94 -22.29
CA ARG A 205 1.71 19.03 -23.24
C ARG A 205 1.21 17.59 -23.11
N LEU A 206 0.99 17.13 -21.87
CA LEU A 206 0.44 15.80 -21.62
C LEU A 206 -1.02 15.67 -22.07
N GLN A 207 -1.82 16.74 -21.92
CA GLN A 207 -3.19 16.78 -22.39
C GLN A 207 -3.25 16.72 -23.92
N GLU A 208 -2.46 17.53 -24.62
CA GLU A 208 -2.35 17.50 -26.10
C GLU A 208 -1.93 16.11 -26.60
N ALA A 209 -0.99 15.46 -25.93
CA ALA A 209 -0.54 14.11 -26.30
C ALA A 209 -1.63 13.04 -26.09
N ARG A 210 -2.47 13.18 -25.05
CA ARG A 210 -3.63 12.29 -24.86
C ARG A 210 -4.62 12.45 -25.99
N GLU A 211 -4.95 13.68 -26.34
CA GLU A 211 -5.88 13.98 -27.44
C GLU A 211 -5.37 13.40 -28.76
N GLN A 212 -4.10 13.59 -29.09
CA GLN A 212 -3.50 13.00 -30.30
C GLN A 212 -3.50 11.47 -30.30
N SER A 213 -3.38 10.84 -29.14
CA SER A 213 -3.29 9.38 -29.02
C SER A 213 -4.65 8.69 -29.08
N TYR A 214 -5.75 9.38 -28.74
CA TYR A 214 -7.12 8.83 -28.62
C TYR A 214 -8.15 9.42 -29.58
N GLN A 215 -7.75 10.34 -30.47
CA GLN A 215 -8.59 10.81 -31.58
C GLN A 215 -8.82 9.78 -32.69
#